data_AF-A0A528DDE3-F1
#
_entry.id   AF-A0A528DDE3-F1
#
_cell.length_a   1.000
_cell.length_b   1.000
_cell.length_c   1.000
_cell.angle_alpha   90.00
_cell.angle_beta   90.00
_cell.angle_gamma   90.00
#
_symmetry.space_group_name_H-M   'P 1'
#
loop_
_entity.id
_entity.type
_entity.pdbx_description
1 polymer ?
#
loop_
_entity_poly.entity_id
_entity_poly.type
_entity_poly.pdbx_seq_one_letter_code
_entity_poly.pdbx_strand_id
1 'polypeptide(L)'
;SLEAAVERVSQELAGTHRWLGIQLAIMTLQLRAGKPLREALRELADRVGLDEARALAVLFRQSEELGTSLTEALRVYSDEMRSQRILSAEERANSLPVKMMIPLGLCIFPVVMMIIMLPVIIRMRGVFF
;
A
#
# COMPACT_ATOMS: atom_id res chain seq x y z
N SER A 1 -14.52 24.34 -10.89
CA SER A 1 -14.44 24.37 -9.42
C SER A 1 -14.02 23.00 -8.92
N LEU A 2 -13.51 22.90 -7.69
CA LEU A 2 -13.08 21.64 -7.09
C LEU A 2 -14.22 20.62 -6.99
N GLU A 3 -15.44 21.08 -6.67
CA GLU A 3 -16.64 20.24 -6.61
C GLU A 3 -16.92 19.53 -7.94
N ALA A 4 -16.77 20.24 -9.06
CA ALA A 4 -16.95 19.65 -10.39
C ALA A 4 -15.86 18.59 -10.71
N ALA A 5 -14.65 18.78 -10.20
CA ALA A 5 -13.58 17.79 -10.33
C ALA A 5 -13.89 16.53 -9.50
N VAL A 6 -14.36 16.69 -8.26
CA VAL A 6 -14.78 15.58 -7.37
C VAL A 6 -15.95 14.80 -7.97
N GLU A 7 -16.97 15.49 -8.50
CA GLU A 7 -18.10 14.87 -9.19
C GLU A 7 -17.64 14.04 -10.38
N ARG A 8 -16.74 14.58 -11.22
CA ARG A 8 -16.22 13.86 -12.39
C ARG A 8 -15.45 12.60 -11.99
N VAL A 9 -14.60 12.71 -10.97
CA VAL A 9 -13.84 11.57 -10.42
C VAL A 9 -14.77 10.51 -9.82
N SER A 10 -15.84 10.92 -9.15
CA SER A 10 -16.88 10.03 -8.64
C SER A 10 -17.53 9.19 -9.74
N GLN A 11 -17.86 9.81 -10.88
CA GLN A 11 -18.49 9.13 -12.01
C GLN A 11 -17.54 8.15 -12.72
N GLU A 12 -16.27 8.52 -12.89
CA GLU A 12 -15.26 7.61 -13.46
C GLU A 12 -15.01 6.40 -12.53
N LEU A 13 -14.93 6.64 -11.22
CA LEU A 13 -14.72 5.57 -10.24
C LEU A 13 -15.95 4.67 -10.06
N ALA A 14 -17.17 5.19 -10.25
CA ALA A 14 -18.38 4.38 -10.19
C ALA A 14 -18.39 3.23 -11.22
N GLY A 15 -17.71 3.39 -12.35
CA GLY A 15 -17.55 2.37 -13.38
C GLY A 15 -16.59 1.23 -13.00
N THR A 16 -15.55 1.51 -12.20
CA THR A 16 -14.53 0.52 -11.84
C THR A 16 -14.75 -0.06 -10.45
N HIS A 17 -15.02 0.80 -9.46
CA HIS A 17 -15.16 0.46 -8.05
C HIS A 17 -16.45 1.07 -7.50
N ARG A 18 -17.56 0.34 -7.66
CA ARG A 18 -18.91 0.80 -7.28
C ARG A 18 -19.01 1.30 -5.84
N TRP A 19 -18.35 0.64 -4.89
CA TRP A 19 -18.31 1.05 -3.48
C TRP A 19 -17.71 2.45 -3.30
N LEU A 20 -16.54 2.70 -3.88
CA LEU A 20 -15.85 3.98 -3.75
C LEU A 20 -16.62 5.11 -4.46
N GLY A 21 -17.20 4.81 -5.63
CA GLY A 21 -18.06 5.75 -6.35
C GLY A 21 -19.30 6.17 -5.54
N ILE A 22 -19.92 5.26 -4.78
CA ILE A 22 -21.03 5.60 -3.88
C ILE A 22 -20.56 6.54 -2.76
N GLN A 23 -19.43 6.25 -2.13
CA GLN A 23 -18.90 7.07 -1.04
C GLN A 23 -18.54 8.50 -1.52
N LEU A 24 -17.93 8.61 -2.70
CA LEU A 24 -17.65 9.89 -3.34
C LEU A 24 -18.93 10.65 -3.73
N ALA A 25 -19.97 9.95 -4.20
CA ALA A 25 -21.25 10.58 -4.49
C ALA A 25 -21.91 11.16 -3.23
N ILE A 26 -21.82 10.46 -2.09
CA ILE A 26 -22.32 10.98 -0.81
C ILE A 26 -21.51 12.21 -0.39
N MET A 27 -20.18 12.20 -0.54
CA MET A 27 -19.34 13.36 -0.27
C MET A 27 -19.75 14.56 -1.15
N THR A 28 -20.01 14.34 -2.44
CA THR A 28 -20.45 15.43 -3.34
C THR A 28 -21.82 15.99 -2.94
N LEU A 29 -22.74 15.14 -2.45
CA LEU A 29 -24.01 15.61 -1.89
C LEU A 29 -23.80 16.45 -0.63
N GLN A 30 -22.84 16.09 0.23
CA GLN A 30 -22.50 16.87 1.41
C GLN A 30 -21.94 18.25 1.04
N LEU A 31 -21.08 18.32 0.01
CA LEU A 31 -20.58 19.59 -0.53
C LEU A 31 -21.71 20.46 -1.07
N ARG A 32 -22.63 19.89 -1.85
CA ARG A 32 -23.81 20.61 -2.37
C ARG A 32 -24.75 21.09 -1.26
N ALA A 33 -24.79 20.40 -0.13
CA ALA A 33 -25.53 20.81 1.05
C ALA A 33 -24.82 21.93 1.86
N GLY A 34 -23.67 22.42 1.38
CA GLY A 34 -22.91 23.49 2.02
C GLY A 34 -21.97 23.03 3.13
N LYS A 35 -21.74 21.71 3.30
CA LYS A 35 -20.71 21.25 4.24
C LYS A 35 -19.33 21.66 3.73
N PRO A 36 -18.43 22.09 4.63
CA PRO A 36 -17.07 22.42 4.24
C PRO A 36 -16.34 21.17 3.77
N LEU A 37 -15.53 21.32 2.72
CA LEU A 37 -14.83 20.20 2.08
C LEU A 37 -13.96 19.40 3.04
N ARG A 38 -13.23 20.07 3.95
CA ARG A 38 -12.40 19.41 4.95
C ARG A 38 -13.18 18.40 5.80
N GLU A 39 -14.45 18.71 6.10
CA GLU A 39 -15.31 17.88 6.93
C GLU A 39 -15.92 16.74 6.11
N ALA A 40 -16.35 17.03 4.88
CA ALA A 40 -16.81 16.02 3.94
C ALA A 40 -15.71 14.99 3.60
N LEU A 41 -14.47 15.44 3.41
CA LEU A 41 -13.29 14.57 3.21
C LEU A 41 -12.96 13.74 4.45
N ARG A 42 -13.09 14.32 5.65
CA ARG A 42 -12.88 13.61 6.92
C ARG A 42 -13.90 12.47 7.08
N GLU A 43 -15.18 12.78 6.89
CA GLU A 43 -16.25 11.77 6.94
C GLU A 43 -16.09 10.72 5.84
N LEU A 44 -15.62 11.09 4.65
CA LEU A 44 -15.29 10.13 3.60
C LEU A 44 -14.15 9.22 4.05
N ALA A 45 -13.06 9.77 4.58
CA ALA A 45 -11.92 9.00 5.07
C ALA A 45 -12.32 8.02 6.18
N ASP A 46 -13.16 8.46 7.12
CA ASP A 46 -13.67 7.62 8.21
C ASP A 46 -14.57 6.48 7.67
N ARG A 47 -15.34 6.72 6.60
CA ARG A 47 -16.22 5.70 5.98
C ARG A 47 -15.48 4.70 5.10
N VAL A 48 -14.46 5.16 4.36
CA VAL A 48 -13.69 4.31 3.45
C VAL A 48 -12.59 3.56 4.19
N GLY A 49 -12.11 4.10 5.32
CA GLY A 49 -11.08 3.46 6.16
C GLY A 49 -9.70 3.43 5.52
N LEU A 50 -9.42 4.33 4.58
CA LEU A 50 -8.12 4.45 3.91
C LEU A 50 -7.29 5.56 4.56
N ASP A 51 -6.06 5.23 4.92
CA ASP A 51 -5.11 6.17 5.49
C ASP A 51 -4.77 7.30 4.51
N GLU A 52 -4.78 7.01 3.21
CA GLU A 52 -4.55 7.98 2.16
C GLU A 52 -5.68 9.02 2.09
N ALA A 53 -6.93 8.59 2.26
CA ALA A 53 -8.06 9.54 2.33
C ALA A 53 -7.95 10.45 3.56
N ARG A 54 -7.46 9.91 4.70
CA ARG A 54 -7.22 10.68 5.92
C ARG A 54 -6.08 11.70 5.73
N ALA A 55 -4.99 11.29 5.09
CA ALA A 55 -3.86 12.17 4.77
C ALA A 55 -4.29 13.32 3.84
N LEU A 56 -5.09 13.02 2.81
CA LEU A 56 -5.66 14.03 1.91
C LEU A 56 -6.50 15.07 2.67
N ALA A 57 -7.36 14.64 3.59
CA ALA A 57 -8.18 15.54 4.41
C ALA A 57 -7.32 16.47 5.30
N VAL A 58 -6.21 15.96 5.84
CA VAL A 58 -5.26 16.75 6.64
C VAL A 58 -4.52 17.77 5.78
N LEU A 59 -4.09 17.40 4.58
CA LEU A 59 -3.44 18.30 3.63
C LEU A 59 -4.36 19.45 3.24
N PHE A 60 -5.62 19.15 2.93
CA PHE A 60 -6.63 20.17 2.64
C PHE A 60 -6.83 21.14 3.79
N ARG A 61 -6.91 20.63 5.03
CA ARG A 61 -7.02 21.47 6.23
C ARG A 61 -5.80 22.38 6.38
N GLN A 62 -4.59 21.85 6.20
CA GLN A 62 -3.37 22.65 6.28
C GLN A 62 -3.31 23.73 5.20
N SER A 63 -3.73 23.44 3.97
CA SER A 63 -3.78 24.44 2.90
C SER A 63 -4.82 25.53 3.16
N GLU A 64 -5.98 25.20 3.75
CA GLU A 64 -6.96 26.20 4.19
C GLU A 64 -6.42 27.08 5.34
N GLU A 65 -5.77 26.48 6.34
CA GLU A 65 -5.28 27.19 7.54
C GLU A 65 -4.04 28.07 7.26
N LEU A 66 -3.12 27.59 6.41
CA LEU A 66 -1.84 28.26 6.12
C LEU A 66 -1.90 29.13 4.86
N GLY A 67 -2.99 29.06 4.08
CA GLY A 67 -3.13 29.76 2.80
C GLY A 67 -2.16 29.30 1.72
N THR A 68 -1.57 28.12 1.87
CA THR A 68 -0.62 27.55 0.90
C THR A 68 -1.34 27.05 -0.35
N SER A 69 -0.61 26.95 -1.47
CA SER A 69 -1.24 26.57 -2.74
C SER A 69 -1.72 25.11 -2.70
N LEU A 70 -3.03 24.93 -2.62
CA LEU A 70 -3.68 23.61 -2.59
C LEU A 70 -3.32 22.76 -3.82
N THR A 71 -3.18 23.40 -4.98
CA THR A 71 -2.82 22.75 -6.23
C THR A 71 -1.45 22.08 -6.16
N GLU A 72 -0.46 22.73 -5.55
CA GLU A 72 0.88 22.19 -5.38
C GLU A 72 0.89 21.06 -4.36
N ALA A 73 0.22 21.24 -3.22
CA ALA A 73 0.08 20.20 -2.21
C ALA A 73 -0.58 18.92 -2.79
N LEU A 74 -1.65 19.08 -3.57
CA LEU A 74 -2.31 17.97 -4.28
C LEU A 74 -1.39 17.31 -5.31
N ARG A 75 -0.57 18.09 -6.02
CA ARG A 75 0.36 17.58 -7.03
C ARG A 75 1.44 16.72 -6.39
N VAL A 76 2.06 17.22 -5.32
CA VAL A 76 3.07 16.48 -4.54
C VAL A 76 2.45 15.22 -3.95
N TYR A 77 1.27 15.32 -3.34
CA TYR A 77 0.59 14.16 -2.76
C TYR A 77 0.22 13.10 -3.80
N SER A 78 -0.21 13.52 -4.99
CA SER A 78 -0.53 12.59 -6.09
C SER A 78 0.71 11.85 -6.61
N ASP A 79 1.87 12.51 -6.60
CA ASP A 79 3.13 11.90 -7.02
C ASP A 79 3.66 10.91 -5.97
N GLU A 80 3.51 11.27 -4.69
CA GLU A 80 3.79 10.37 -3.56
C GLU A 80 2.94 9.09 -3.63
N MET A 81 1.64 9.21 -3.91
CA MET A 81 0.75 8.04 -4.09
C MET A 81 1.17 7.14 -5.25
N ARG A 82 1.71 7.70 -6.35
CA ARG A 82 2.23 6.90 -7.48
C ARG A 82 3.51 6.18 -7.08
N SER A 83 4.41 6.87 -6.37
CA SER A 83 5.66 6.30 -5.87
C SER A 83 5.39 5.16 -4.88
N GLN A 84 4.45 5.34 -3.94
CA GLN A 84 4.06 4.28 -3.01
C GLN A 84 3.52 3.01 -3.69
N ARG A 85 2.80 3.14 -4.81
CA ARG A 85 2.33 1.96 -5.57
C ARG A 85 3.47 1.17 -6.17
N ILE A 86 4.53 1.85 -6.60
CA ILE A 86 5.75 1.22 -7.13
C ILE A 86 6.50 0.53 -5.98
N LEU A 87 6.71 1.24 -4.86
CA LEU A 87 7.37 0.70 -3.66
C LEU A 87 6.63 -0.55 -3.12
N SER A 88 5.30 -0.52 -3.06
CA SER A 88 4.49 -1.66 -2.63
C SER A 88 4.65 -2.87 -3.56
N ALA A 89 4.87 -2.64 -4.86
CA ALA A 89 5.15 -3.71 -5.81
C ALA A 89 6.58 -4.26 -5.63
N GLU A 90 7.54 -3.38 -5.36
CA GLU A 90 8.94 -3.75 -5.06
C GLU A 90 9.05 -4.53 -3.75
N GLU A 91 8.33 -4.14 -2.69
CA GLU A 91 8.29 -4.89 -1.43
C GLU A 91 7.76 -6.32 -1.62
N ARG A 92 6.71 -6.48 -2.44
CA ARG A 92 6.19 -7.82 -2.80
C ARG A 92 7.25 -8.63 -3.54
N ALA A 93 7.97 -8.02 -4.47
CA ALA A 93 9.05 -8.69 -5.21
C ALA A 93 10.22 -9.07 -4.29
N ASN A 94 10.62 -8.19 -3.38
CA ASN A 94 11.77 -8.39 -2.50
C ASN A 94 11.49 -9.34 -1.32
N SER A 95 10.22 -9.69 -1.08
CA SER A 95 9.83 -10.74 -0.13
C SER A 95 9.96 -12.18 -0.69
N LEU A 96 10.14 -12.33 -2.01
CA LEU A 96 10.27 -13.61 -2.70
C LEU A 96 11.58 -14.38 -2.40
N PRO A 97 12.78 -13.74 -2.34
CA PRO A 97 14.04 -14.44 -2.16
C PRO A 97 14.13 -15.15 -0.81
N VAL A 98 13.55 -14.55 0.25
CA VAL A 98 13.57 -15.12 1.61
C VAL A 98 12.70 -16.38 1.69
N LYS A 99 11.54 -16.39 1.02
CA LYS A 99 10.69 -17.60 0.90
C LYS A 99 11.34 -18.69 0.07
N MET A 100 12.22 -18.35 -0.89
CA MET A 100 12.99 -19.32 -1.67
C MET A 100 14.27 -19.82 -0.98
N MET A 101 14.85 -19.04 -0.07
CA MET A 101 16.03 -19.46 0.71
C MET A 101 15.73 -20.56 1.73
N ILE A 102 14.54 -20.57 2.33
CA ILE A 102 14.12 -21.61 3.29
C ILE A 102 14.14 -23.02 2.68
N PRO A 103 13.46 -23.30 1.54
CA PRO A 103 13.49 -24.63 0.92
C PRO A 103 14.89 -24.99 0.40
N LEU A 104 15.66 -24.01 -0.09
CA LEU A 104 17.02 -24.24 -0.57
C LEU A 104 17.98 -24.63 0.57
N GLY A 105 17.91 -23.92 1.71
CA GLY A 105 18.68 -24.23 2.90
C GLY A 105 18.31 -25.60 3.49
N LEU A 106 17.03 -25.94 3.54
CA LEU A 106 16.55 -27.23 4.03
C LEU A 106 16.95 -28.40 3.12
N CYS A 107 17.25 -28.15 1.84
CA CYS A 107 17.74 -29.16 0.90
C CYS A 107 19.28 -29.28 0.90
N ILE A 108 20.00 -28.17 1.08
CA ILE A 108 21.48 -28.16 1.14
C ILE A 108 21.99 -28.70 2.48
N PHE A 109 21.35 -28.32 3.59
CA PHE A 109 21.74 -28.76 4.93
C PHE A 109 21.88 -30.30 5.09
N PRO A 110 20.92 -31.14 4.67
CA PRO A 110 21.05 -32.59 4.76
C PRO A 110 22.15 -33.14 3.85
N VAL A 111 22.36 -32.55 2.66
CA VAL A 111 23.43 -32.96 1.74
C VAL A 111 24.81 -32.71 2.34
N VAL A 112 25.03 -31.52 2.93
CA VAL A 112 26.29 -31.19 3.60
C VAL A 112 26.52 -32.08 4.82
N MET A 113 25.49 -32.32 5.63
CA MET A 113 25.56 -33.26 6.76
C MET A 113 25.95 -34.68 6.30
N MET A 114 25.35 -35.15 5.21
CA MET A 114 25.63 -36.47 4.65
C MET A 114 27.09 -36.58 4.17
N ILE A 115 27.62 -35.56 3.49
CA ILE A 115 29.02 -35.52 3.03
C ILE A 115 30.00 -35.55 4.20
N ILE A 116 29.71 -34.86 5.30
CA ILE A 116 30.59 -34.82 6.49
C ILE A 116 30.51 -36.12 7.30
N MET A 117 29.31 -36.70 7.45
CA MET A 117 29.11 -37.98 8.17
C MET A 117 29.71 -39.18 7.44
N LEU A 118 29.68 -39.18 6.10
CA LEU A 118 30.13 -40.30 5.27
C LEU A 118 31.57 -40.79 5.57
N PRO A 119 32.62 -39.94 5.59
CA PRO A 119 33.98 -40.39 5.90
C PRO A 119 34.13 -40.83 7.36
N VAL A 120 33.36 -40.24 8.30
CA VAL A 120 33.38 -40.62 9.72
C VAL A 120 32.87 -42.05 9.88
N ILE A 121 31.78 -42.41 9.19
CA ILE A 121 31.21 -43.77 9.22
C ILE A 121 32.17 -44.78 8.59
N ILE A 122 32.77 -44.45 7.43
CA ILE A 122 33.73 -45.32 6.75
C ILE A 122 34.95 -45.56 7.63
N ARG A 123 35.48 -44.51 8.27
CA ARG A 123 36.66 -44.60 9.15
C ARG A 123 36.35 -45.39 10.43
N MET A 124 35.16 -45.23 11.01
CA MET A 124 34.73 -46.02 12.18
C MET A 124 34.61 -47.50 11.84
N ARG A 125 34.00 -47.87 10.69
CA ARG A 125 33.94 -49.28 10.27
C ARG A 125 35.31 -49.87 9.99
N GLY A 126 36.23 -49.12 9.37
CA GLY A 126 37.59 -49.60 9.09
C GLY A 126 38.51 -49.69 10.32
N VAL A 127 38.11 -49.16 11.48
CA VAL A 127 38.84 -49.29 12.74
C VAL A 127 38.27 -50.42 13.61
N PHE A 128 36.99 -50.76 13.43
CA PHE A 128 36.29 -51.78 14.22
C PHE A 128 36.22 -53.17 13.55
N PHE A 129 36.70 -53.31 12.31
CA PHE A 129 36.74 -54.56 11.54
C PHE A 129 38.15 -54.77 10.98
#